data_AF-A0A358I159-F1
#
_entry.id   AF-A0A358I159-F1
#
_cell.length_a   1.000
_cell.length_b   1.000
_cell.length_c   1.000
_cell.angle_alpha   90.00
_cell.angle_beta   90.00
_cell.angle_gamma   90.00
#
_symmetry.space_group_name_H-M   'P 1'
#
loop_
_entity.id
_entity.type
_entity.pdbx_description
1 polymer ?
#
loop_
_entity_poly.entity_id
_entity_poly.type
_entity_poly.pdbx_seq_one_letter_code
_entity_poly.pdbx_strand_id
1 'polypeptide(L)'
;MSDLTQVKALISKGAEYLYQTRVCDEDHLPHGRRAYVWPLLNWLYKHDGNKEWVKKAEIVADELDPTVRHNPSGEMVIFPGLHHRRNYSTNAIDCGTFVDSFFDFKELQRGTPHPLDAKVNEVATNYILKKITGHKDVHDQYLWAATGLARFLAELEEDAKTSEYKKALENTLDFWLGLNEEDGYSPYMQSDKFMGGLTPYYFSRRIAFSWYILEKAKLRRPDIEEKLLTSAHFLARLLRPDGVKEMRLEAKRYYFWGEFEADSHPFDLYVFYKSYEKAKDEFWLDASAASFRQLLKAQIPNGAIRSRTSTQGLQDWQCDTMRTGHLAWLARLPDEYLSEISNRKVRPIRTPYRFNKASPSERVLLIGNAERWVHFVTRKGQIAGYAGERVSGLALPSGSNINNLRSPCLFHYRSRGNPLLFFRHNRPALIETFKYALFHSWDCFMHKRHVKLAFAFLKDGLFGYLFIGFFTRSTEFPTEISGLTVGANFIRHDLTLSDMSGNQKEIIGRREILWDEKAVISIKDTLTVSTPLNLTHQDGVTRVHGPKVIQLTYLLGG
;
A
#
# COMPACT_ATOMS: atom_id res chain seq x y z
N MET A 1 33.71 4.74 9.42
CA MET A 1 32.87 3.65 8.89
C MET A 1 31.49 3.84 9.49
N SER A 2 30.48 3.96 8.66
CA SER A 2 29.06 4.00 9.06
C SER A 2 28.69 2.71 9.80
N ASP A 3 27.98 2.80 10.93
CA ASP A 3 27.40 1.61 11.55
C ASP A 3 26.16 1.20 10.73
N LEU A 4 26.28 0.05 10.07
CA LEU A 4 25.24 -0.56 9.23
C LEU A 4 24.78 -1.90 9.80
N THR A 5 25.07 -2.19 11.07
CA THR A 5 24.85 -3.53 11.66
C THR A 5 23.40 -4.01 11.51
N GLN A 6 22.43 -3.15 11.82
CA GLN A 6 21.00 -3.48 11.69
C GLN A 6 20.57 -3.66 10.23
N VAL A 7 21.08 -2.80 9.34
CA VAL A 7 20.78 -2.84 7.90
C VAL A 7 21.33 -4.12 7.28
N LYS A 8 22.59 -4.46 7.57
CA LYS A 8 23.24 -5.69 7.13
C LYS A 8 22.49 -6.92 7.63
N ALA A 9 22.06 -6.94 8.89
CA ALA A 9 21.27 -8.05 9.43
C ALA A 9 19.91 -8.21 8.72
N LEU A 10 19.20 -7.11 8.48
CA LEU A 10 17.91 -7.10 7.77
C LEU A 10 18.07 -7.62 6.33
N ILE A 11 19.02 -7.07 5.57
CA ILE A 11 19.31 -7.45 4.18
C ILE A 11 19.79 -8.90 4.10
N SER A 12 20.72 -9.31 4.96
CA SER A 12 21.30 -10.66 4.93
C SER A 12 20.23 -11.73 5.19
N LYS A 13 19.38 -11.55 6.20
CA LYS A 13 18.29 -12.50 6.49
C LYS A 13 17.25 -12.53 5.36
N GLY A 14 16.90 -11.38 4.79
CA GLY A 14 15.97 -11.31 3.66
C GLY A 14 16.51 -11.97 2.40
N ALA A 15 17.80 -11.76 2.10
CA ALA A 15 18.48 -12.41 0.98
C ALA A 15 18.53 -13.93 1.16
N GLU A 16 18.85 -14.40 2.38
CA GLU A 16 18.89 -15.82 2.69
C GLU A 16 17.52 -16.47 2.54
N TYR A 17 16.46 -15.83 3.04
CA TYR A 17 15.09 -16.30 2.87
C TYR A 17 14.71 -16.44 1.38
N LEU A 18 14.98 -15.42 0.56
CA LEU A 18 14.69 -15.45 -0.88
C LEU A 18 15.55 -16.49 -1.62
N TYR A 19 16.81 -16.65 -1.23
CA TYR A 19 17.69 -17.67 -1.77
C TYR A 19 17.15 -19.08 -1.48
N GLN A 20 16.74 -19.36 -0.25
CA GLN A 20 16.22 -20.68 0.14
C GLN A 20 14.82 -20.98 -0.44
N THR A 21 14.01 -19.94 -0.70
CA THR A 21 12.62 -20.10 -1.15
C THR A 21 12.51 -20.24 -2.67
N ARG A 22 12.91 -21.40 -3.21
CA ARG A 22 12.74 -21.71 -4.64
C ARG A 22 11.26 -21.80 -5.05
N VAL A 23 10.46 -22.44 -4.22
CA VAL A 23 9.01 -22.56 -4.36
C VAL A 23 8.40 -21.96 -3.10
N CYS A 24 7.49 -21.00 -3.26
CA CYS A 24 6.83 -20.38 -2.13
C CYS A 24 5.96 -21.40 -1.38
N ASP A 25 6.11 -21.47 -0.06
CA ASP A 25 5.34 -22.40 0.78
C ASP A 25 3.85 -22.06 0.81
N GLU A 26 3.49 -20.78 0.66
CA GLU A 26 2.09 -20.33 0.73
C GLU A 26 1.34 -20.52 -0.58
N ASP A 27 2.00 -20.25 -1.71
CA ASP A 27 1.39 -20.29 -3.04
C ASP A 27 1.78 -21.55 -3.84
N HIS A 28 2.73 -22.35 -3.32
CA HIS A 28 3.24 -23.59 -3.90
C HIS A 28 3.67 -23.45 -5.37
N LEU A 29 4.37 -22.35 -5.68
CA LEU A 29 4.91 -22.03 -7.00
C LEU A 29 6.18 -21.16 -6.89
N PRO A 30 7.07 -21.19 -7.90
CA PRO A 30 8.16 -20.23 -8.00
C PRO A 30 7.60 -18.84 -8.35
N HIS A 31 8.18 -17.77 -7.81
CA HIS A 31 7.81 -16.40 -8.18
C HIS A 31 8.95 -15.70 -8.93
N GLY A 32 8.63 -15.02 -10.03
CA GLY A 32 9.58 -14.12 -10.71
C GLY A 32 10.11 -13.00 -9.82
N ARG A 33 9.35 -12.64 -8.77
CA ARG A 33 9.78 -11.71 -7.71
C ARG A 33 11.10 -12.11 -7.04
N ARG A 34 11.45 -13.39 -7.03
CA ARG A 34 12.70 -13.89 -6.44
C ARG A 34 13.95 -13.25 -7.08
N ALA A 35 13.85 -12.71 -8.30
CA ALA A 35 14.92 -11.93 -8.92
C ALA A 35 15.41 -10.75 -8.07
N TYR A 36 14.57 -10.19 -7.18
CA TYR A 36 14.97 -9.16 -6.22
C TYR A 36 16.02 -9.61 -5.20
N VAL A 37 16.35 -10.91 -5.12
CA VAL A 37 17.50 -11.36 -4.33
C VAL A 37 18.82 -10.81 -4.87
N TRP A 38 18.94 -10.56 -6.17
CA TRP A 38 20.20 -10.09 -6.78
C TRP A 38 20.66 -8.73 -6.28
N PRO A 39 19.81 -7.67 -6.20
CA PRO A 39 20.17 -6.42 -5.54
C PRO A 39 20.69 -6.60 -4.10
N LEU A 40 20.06 -7.51 -3.34
CA LEU A 40 20.48 -7.77 -1.95
C LEU A 40 21.84 -8.46 -1.88
N LEU A 41 22.07 -9.47 -2.72
CA LEU A 41 23.35 -10.17 -2.80
C LEU A 41 24.46 -9.25 -3.32
N ASN A 42 24.15 -8.37 -4.28
CA ASN A 42 25.08 -7.37 -4.79
C ASN A 42 25.51 -6.39 -3.69
N TRP A 43 24.54 -5.89 -2.92
CA TRP A 43 24.81 -5.03 -1.78
C TRP A 43 25.69 -5.73 -0.73
N LEU A 44 25.39 -6.99 -0.37
CA LEU A 44 26.19 -7.76 0.58
C LEU A 44 27.63 -7.99 0.08
N TYR A 45 27.80 -8.36 -1.19
CA TYR A 45 29.11 -8.54 -1.81
C TYR A 45 29.95 -7.26 -1.81
N LYS A 46 29.35 -6.10 -2.12
CA LYS A 46 30.03 -4.81 -2.05
C LYS A 46 30.56 -4.49 -0.64
N HIS A 47 29.90 -5.00 0.40
CA HIS A 47 30.21 -4.70 1.79
C HIS A 47 31.19 -5.66 2.47
N ASP A 48 31.25 -6.93 2.06
CA ASP A 48 32.18 -7.90 2.68
C ASP A 48 33.03 -8.71 1.71
N GLY A 49 32.85 -8.53 0.41
CA GLY A 49 33.63 -9.21 -0.63
C GLY A 49 33.44 -10.73 -0.67
N ASN A 50 32.46 -11.28 0.07
CA ASN A 50 32.30 -12.72 0.20
C ASN A 50 31.77 -13.32 -1.12
N LYS A 51 32.62 -14.14 -1.76
CA LYS A 51 32.31 -14.79 -3.04
C LYS A 51 31.13 -15.78 -2.97
N GLU A 52 30.71 -16.20 -1.78
CA GLU A 52 29.50 -17.01 -1.61
C GLU A 52 28.24 -16.29 -2.13
N TRP A 53 28.20 -14.95 -2.07
CA TRP A 53 27.07 -14.18 -2.61
C TRP A 53 26.97 -14.28 -4.13
N VAL A 54 28.11 -14.34 -4.83
CA VAL A 54 28.16 -14.53 -6.28
C VAL A 54 27.63 -15.91 -6.65
N LYS A 55 28.10 -16.97 -5.97
CA LYS A 55 27.62 -18.35 -6.19
C LYS A 55 26.11 -18.48 -5.99
N LYS A 56 25.58 -17.87 -4.92
CA LYS A 56 24.12 -17.85 -4.67
C LYS A 56 23.35 -17.14 -5.77
N ALA A 57 23.88 -16.04 -6.29
CA ALA A 57 23.25 -15.30 -7.37
C ALA A 57 23.20 -16.11 -8.68
N GLU A 58 24.27 -16.86 -8.98
CA GLU A 58 24.35 -17.80 -10.12
C GLU A 58 23.33 -18.92 -10.00
N ILE A 59 23.24 -19.57 -8.84
CA ILE A 59 22.24 -20.62 -8.58
C ILE A 59 20.82 -20.09 -8.81
N VAL A 60 20.52 -18.88 -8.34
CA VAL A 60 19.19 -18.27 -8.56
C VAL A 60 18.96 -17.97 -10.04
N ALA A 61 19.99 -17.54 -10.78
CA ALA A 61 19.88 -17.31 -12.22
C ALA A 61 19.55 -18.59 -12.99
N ASP A 62 20.26 -19.68 -12.70
CA ASP A 62 19.98 -21.00 -13.28
C ASP A 62 18.57 -21.49 -12.94
N GLU A 63 18.09 -21.23 -11.73
CA GLU A 63 16.74 -21.62 -11.31
C GLU A 63 15.63 -20.75 -11.93
N LEU A 64 15.91 -19.48 -12.24
CA LEU A 64 14.96 -18.57 -12.89
C LEU A 64 14.95 -18.72 -14.41
N ASP A 65 16.07 -19.10 -15.05
CA ASP A 65 16.17 -19.27 -16.50
C ASP A 65 15.03 -20.08 -17.14
N PRO A 66 14.63 -21.25 -16.64
CA PRO A 66 13.54 -22.03 -17.24
C PRO A 66 12.16 -21.38 -17.07
N THR A 67 12.03 -20.38 -16.18
CA THR A 67 10.78 -19.62 -15.99
C THR A 67 10.65 -18.49 -17.00
N VAL A 68 11.73 -18.08 -17.66
CA VAL A 68 11.73 -17.04 -18.69
C VAL A 68 11.59 -17.70 -20.06
N ARG A 69 10.39 -17.60 -20.64
CA ARG A 69 10.02 -18.29 -21.89
C ARG A 69 8.84 -17.60 -22.57
N HIS A 70 8.59 -17.94 -23.83
CA HIS A 70 7.44 -17.43 -24.57
C HIS A 70 6.11 -17.88 -23.95
N ASN A 71 5.18 -16.94 -23.83
CA ASN A 71 3.80 -17.21 -23.45
C ASN A 71 2.97 -17.70 -24.66
N PRO A 72 1.70 -18.13 -24.48
CA PRO A 72 0.84 -18.56 -25.60
C PRO A 72 0.60 -17.49 -26.68
N SER A 73 0.82 -16.20 -26.36
CA SER A 73 0.74 -15.09 -27.31
C SER A 73 2.06 -14.81 -28.04
N GLY A 74 3.09 -15.63 -27.81
CA GLY A 74 4.41 -15.51 -28.45
C GLY A 74 5.32 -14.45 -27.84
N GLU A 75 4.99 -13.90 -26.66
CA GLU A 75 5.81 -12.89 -25.98
C GLU A 75 6.74 -13.55 -24.96
N MET A 76 8.03 -13.22 -24.97
CA MET A 76 8.97 -13.63 -23.93
C MET A 76 8.61 -12.96 -22.60
N VAL A 77 8.32 -13.76 -21.58
CA VAL A 77 7.93 -13.29 -20.25
C VAL A 77 8.52 -14.18 -19.16
N ILE A 78 8.56 -13.68 -17.93
CA ILE A 78 8.82 -14.51 -16.76
C ILE A 78 7.52 -15.12 -16.21
N PHE A 79 7.54 -16.43 -15.98
CA PHE A 79 6.45 -17.19 -15.37
C PHE A 79 6.57 -17.18 -13.83
N PRO A 80 5.45 -17.33 -13.10
CA PRO A 80 4.11 -17.65 -13.61
C PRO A 80 3.35 -16.44 -14.15
N GLY A 81 3.70 -15.21 -13.75
CA GLY A 81 2.86 -14.03 -14.05
C GLY A 81 1.38 -14.30 -13.75
N LEU A 82 0.47 -13.76 -14.57
CA LEU A 82 -0.96 -14.09 -14.45
C LEU A 82 -1.35 -15.42 -15.10
N HIS A 83 -0.38 -16.22 -15.58
CA HIS A 83 -0.65 -17.54 -16.17
C HIS A 83 -0.90 -18.63 -15.12
N HIS A 84 -0.75 -18.32 -13.83
CA HIS A 84 -1.12 -19.22 -12.75
C HIS A 84 -2.00 -18.49 -11.72
N ARG A 85 -3.19 -19.04 -11.47
CA ARG A 85 -4.17 -18.48 -10.51
C ARG A 85 -3.70 -18.23 -9.07
N ARG A 86 -2.60 -18.88 -8.67
CA ARG A 86 -2.02 -18.79 -7.32
C ARG A 86 -1.00 -17.65 -7.23
N ASN A 87 -0.57 -17.10 -8.38
CA ASN A 87 0.32 -15.95 -8.42
C ASN A 87 -0.51 -14.67 -8.52
N TYR A 88 -0.22 -13.73 -7.62
CA TYR A 88 -0.94 -12.45 -7.53
C TYR A 88 -0.21 -11.30 -8.22
N SER A 89 0.82 -11.62 -8.99
CA SER A 89 1.62 -10.70 -9.78
C SER A 89 1.29 -10.84 -11.26
N THR A 90 1.30 -9.72 -11.98
CA THR A 90 1.14 -9.75 -13.44
C THR A 90 2.49 -9.89 -14.12
N ASN A 91 2.49 -10.37 -15.36
CA ASN A 91 3.72 -10.42 -16.15
C ASN A 91 4.39 -9.05 -16.29
N ALA A 92 3.65 -7.94 -16.33
CA ALA A 92 4.23 -6.59 -16.36
C ALA A 92 5.09 -6.31 -15.12
N ILE A 93 4.57 -6.75 -13.97
CA ILE A 93 5.20 -6.56 -12.67
C ILE A 93 6.43 -7.45 -12.53
N ASP A 94 6.28 -8.75 -12.84
CA ASP A 94 7.35 -9.72 -12.70
C ASP A 94 8.46 -9.46 -13.72
N CYS A 95 8.13 -9.16 -14.98
CA CYS A 95 9.11 -8.80 -16.01
C CYS A 95 9.86 -7.51 -15.66
N GLY A 96 9.15 -6.46 -15.21
CA GLY A 96 9.79 -5.20 -14.78
C GLY A 96 10.76 -5.40 -13.63
N THR A 97 10.38 -6.21 -12.64
CA THR A 97 11.24 -6.60 -11.51
C THR A 97 12.45 -7.41 -11.97
N PHE A 98 12.24 -8.40 -12.83
CA PHE A 98 13.26 -9.30 -13.32
C PHE A 98 14.32 -8.55 -14.13
N VAL A 99 13.91 -7.76 -15.12
CA VAL A 99 14.83 -6.97 -15.96
C VAL A 99 15.60 -5.96 -15.13
N ASP A 100 14.94 -5.26 -14.21
CA ASP A 100 15.60 -4.30 -13.31
C ASP A 100 16.70 -4.98 -12.46
N SER A 101 16.36 -6.10 -11.82
CA SER A 101 17.26 -6.78 -10.89
C SER A 101 18.39 -7.54 -11.59
N PHE A 102 18.20 -7.92 -12.86
CA PHE A 102 19.19 -8.69 -13.61
C PHE A 102 20.53 -7.95 -13.74
N PHE A 103 20.50 -6.62 -13.81
CA PHE A 103 21.72 -5.83 -13.91
C PHE A 103 22.55 -5.81 -12.63
N ASP A 104 21.93 -6.01 -11.44
CA ASP A 104 22.68 -6.25 -10.21
C ASP A 104 23.39 -7.62 -10.22
N PHE A 105 22.78 -8.62 -10.86
CA PHE A 105 23.44 -9.90 -11.10
C PHE A 105 24.60 -9.78 -12.10
N LYS A 106 24.42 -9.02 -13.19
CA LYS A 106 25.52 -8.74 -14.14
C LYS A 106 26.69 -8.02 -13.49
N GLU A 107 26.42 -7.10 -12.57
CA GLU A 107 27.47 -6.42 -11.80
C GLU A 107 28.24 -7.41 -10.90
N LEU A 108 27.53 -8.30 -10.18
CA LEU A 108 28.14 -9.37 -9.39
C LEU A 108 29.06 -10.27 -10.22
N GLN A 109 28.62 -10.63 -11.43
CA GLN A 109 29.38 -11.44 -12.37
C GLN A 109 30.44 -10.66 -13.16
N ARG A 110 30.61 -9.36 -12.89
CA ARG A 110 31.53 -8.45 -13.59
C ARG A 110 31.35 -8.49 -15.12
N GLY A 111 30.09 -8.56 -15.56
CA GLY A 111 29.74 -8.54 -16.98
C GLY A 111 29.92 -9.86 -17.73
N THR A 112 30.26 -10.97 -17.07
CA THR A 112 30.38 -12.28 -17.72
C THR A 112 29.09 -12.62 -18.50
N PRO A 113 29.18 -13.05 -19.77
CA PRO A 113 28.01 -13.44 -20.55
C PRO A 113 27.23 -14.58 -19.90
N HIS A 114 25.90 -14.48 -19.91
CA HIS A 114 24.97 -15.43 -19.31
C HIS A 114 23.82 -15.74 -20.30
N PRO A 115 23.30 -16.98 -20.37
CA PRO A 115 22.18 -17.32 -21.27
C PRO A 115 20.93 -16.43 -21.12
N LEU A 116 20.73 -15.86 -19.94
CA LEU A 116 19.65 -14.90 -19.66
C LEU A 116 19.79 -13.56 -20.39
N ASP A 117 20.99 -13.17 -20.85
CA ASP A 117 21.22 -11.87 -21.50
C ASP A 117 20.28 -11.67 -22.70
N ALA A 118 20.20 -12.68 -23.58
CA ALA A 118 19.32 -12.64 -24.75
C ALA A 118 17.83 -12.58 -24.38
N LYS A 119 17.42 -13.33 -23.35
CA LYS A 119 16.04 -13.35 -22.86
C LYS A 119 15.64 -12.02 -22.21
N VAL A 120 16.53 -11.43 -21.41
CA VAL A 120 16.32 -10.13 -20.76
C VAL A 120 16.16 -9.03 -21.80
N ASN A 121 17.01 -9.03 -22.83
CA ASN A 121 16.87 -8.12 -23.97
C ASN A 121 15.49 -8.26 -24.62
N GLU A 122 15.08 -9.48 -24.98
CA GLU A 122 13.78 -9.72 -25.61
C GLU A 122 12.59 -9.30 -24.73
N VAL A 123 12.64 -9.57 -23.42
CA VAL A 123 11.62 -9.13 -22.45
C VAL A 123 11.53 -7.60 -22.44
N ALA A 124 12.66 -6.90 -22.39
CA ALA A 124 12.69 -5.44 -22.35
C ALA A 124 12.17 -4.81 -23.65
N THR A 125 12.68 -5.26 -24.80
CA THR A 125 12.40 -4.62 -26.10
C THR A 125 11.05 -5.00 -26.68
N ASN A 126 10.54 -6.22 -26.42
CA ASN A 126 9.33 -6.71 -27.07
C ASN A 126 8.13 -6.73 -26.14
N TYR A 127 8.30 -7.16 -24.89
CA TYR A 127 7.20 -7.25 -23.93
C TYR A 127 6.99 -5.95 -23.15
N ILE A 128 8.01 -5.47 -22.43
CA ILE A 128 7.89 -4.30 -21.55
C ILE A 128 7.55 -3.06 -22.37
N LEU A 129 8.28 -2.77 -23.45
CA LEU A 129 8.02 -1.62 -24.32
C LEU A 129 6.58 -1.61 -24.84
N LYS A 130 6.11 -2.73 -25.40
CA LYS A 130 4.73 -2.89 -25.87
C LYS A 130 3.72 -2.71 -24.73
N LYS A 131 4.03 -3.23 -23.54
CA LYS A 131 3.15 -3.15 -22.38
C LYS A 131 2.97 -1.72 -21.89
N ILE A 132 4.05 -0.94 -21.79
CA ILE A 132 3.98 0.45 -21.32
C ILE A 132 3.47 1.42 -22.38
N THR A 133 3.61 1.13 -23.68
CA THR A 133 3.08 1.99 -24.75
C THR A 133 1.58 1.82 -24.97
N GLY A 134 1.03 0.64 -24.70
CA GLY A 134 -0.39 0.33 -24.91
C GLY A 134 -1.32 0.70 -23.74
N HIS A 135 -1.01 1.72 -22.93
CA HIS A 135 -1.70 2.08 -21.67
C HIS A 135 -3.19 1.65 -21.58
N LYS A 136 -3.54 0.87 -20.55
CA LYS A 136 -4.91 0.44 -20.18
C LYS A 136 -5.24 0.93 -18.76
N ASP A 137 -6.41 0.59 -18.23
CA ASP A 137 -7.01 1.16 -17.00
C ASP A 137 -6.17 1.10 -15.69
N VAL A 138 -5.20 0.18 -15.57
CA VAL A 138 -4.42 -0.05 -14.32
C VAL A 138 -2.98 0.44 -14.49
N HIS A 139 -2.73 1.70 -14.14
CA HIS A 139 -1.49 2.39 -14.48
C HIS A 139 -0.26 1.95 -13.67
N ASP A 140 -0.45 1.53 -12.43
CA ASP A 140 0.63 1.04 -11.55
C ASP A 140 1.44 -0.11 -12.14
N GLN A 141 0.79 -0.96 -12.94
CA GLN A 141 1.48 -2.08 -13.60
C GLN A 141 2.50 -1.58 -14.62
N TYR A 142 2.27 -0.41 -15.23
CA TYR A 142 3.19 0.18 -16.20
C TYR A 142 4.38 0.82 -15.53
N LEU A 143 4.20 1.49 -14.39
CA LEU A 143 5.33 2.04 -13.64
C LEU A 143 6.28 0.93 -13.20
N TRP A 144 5.75 -0.22 -12.80
CA TRP A 144 6.57 -1.40 -12.47
C TRP A 144 7.33 -1.96 -13.68
N ALA A 145 6.68 -2.07 -14.83
CA ALA A 145 7.34 -2.50 -16.06
C ALA A 145 8.40 -1.46 -16.50
N ALA A 146 8.08 -0.17 -16.35
CA ALA A 146 8.93 0.96 -16.71
C ALA A 146 10.20 1.05 -15.88
N THR A 147 10.22 0.60 -14.60
CA THR A 147 11.50 0.52 -13.86
C THR A 147 12.49 -0.44 -14.54
N GLY A 148 12.00 -1.57 -15.06
CA GLY A 148 12.81 -2.51 -15.83
C GLY A 148 13.35 -1.91 -17.11
N LEU A 149 12.50 -1.21 -17.89
CA LEU A 149 12.94 -0.54 -19.11
C LEU A 149 13.92 0.61 -18.82
N ALA A 150 13.70 1.39 -17.76
CA ALA A 150 14.60 2.47 -17.37
C ALA A 150 15.97 1.94 -16.95
N ARG A 151 16.01 0.82 -16.22
CA ARG A 151 17.26 0.15 -15.87
C ARG A 151 17.96 -0.43 -17.11
N PHE A 152 17.22 -1.10 -17.99
CA PHE A 152 17.73 -1.59 -19.27
C PHE A 152 18.34 -0.46 -20.12
N LEU A 153 17.63 0.66 -20.26
CA LEU A 153 18.10 1.85 -20.97
C LEU A 153 19.39 2.43 -20.38
N ALA A 154 19.56 2.38 -19.06
CA ALA A 154 20.77 2.88 -18.40
C ALA A 154 22.02 2.04 -18.71
N GLU A 155 21.82 0.80 -19.13
CA GLU A 155 22.87 -0.21 -19.37
C GLU A 155 23.09 -0.46 -20.88
N LEU A 156 22.24 0.09 -21.74
CA LEU A 156 22.47 0.13 -23.17
C LEU A 156 23.56 1.15 -23.51
N GLU A 157 24.55 0.72 -24.30
CA GLU A 157 25.35 1.64 -25.11
C GLU A 157 24.43 2.37 -26.10
N GLU A 158 24.73 3.61 -26.50
CA GLU A 158 23.83 4.43 -27.34
C GLU A 158 23.33 3.65 -28.56
N ASP A 159 22.02 3.34 -28.57
CA ASP A 159 21.32 2.56 -29.59
C ASP A 159 20.37 3.48 -30.36
N ALA A 160 20.07 3.15 -31.61
CA ALA A 160 19.06 3.80 -32.43
C ALA A 160 17.69 3.89 -31.73
N LYS A 161 17.36 2.93 -30.86
CA LYS A 161 16.09 2.87 -30.11
C LYS A 161 16.08 3.63 -28.77
N THR A 162 17.21 4.20 -28.34
CA THR A 162 17.30 4.98 -27.09
C THR A 162 16.25 6.09 -27.03
N SER A 163 15.95 6.74 -28.16
CA SER A 163 14.92 7.80 -28.25
C SER A 163 13.50 7.26 -28.03
N GLU A 164 13.18 6.09 -28.58
CA GLU A 164 11.88 5.42 -28.43
C GLU A 164 11.64 5.03 -26.97
N TYR A 165 12.65 4.44 -26.32
CA TYR A 165 12.57 4.05 -24.91
C TYR A 165 12.35 5.25 -24.00
N LYS A 166 13.11 6.32 -24.18
CA LYS A 166 12.92 7.57 -23.40
C LYS A 166 11.51 8.12 -23.57
N LYS A 167 11.02 8.21 -24.80
CA LYS A 167 9.65 8.69 -25.08
C LYS A 167 8.58 7.82 -24.41
N ALA A 168 8.74 6.49 -24.44
CA ALA A 168 7.80 5.58 -23.78
C ALA A 168 7.78 5.74 -22.25
N LEU A 169 8.95 5.98 -21.65
CA LEU A 169 9.08 6.28 -20.22
C LEU A 169 8.45 7.63 -19.86
N GLU A 170 8.73 8.69 -20.64
CA GLU A 170 8.12 10.01 -20.47
C GLU A 170 6.59 9.94 -20.54
N ASN A 171 6.03 9.30 -21.57
CA ASN A 171 4.59 9.12 -21.70
C ASN A 171 3.98 8.36 -20.51
N THR A 172 4.71 7.39 -19.95
CA THR A 172 4.26 6.62 -18.79
C THR A 172 4.24 7.49 -17.53
N LEU A 173 5.24 8.37 -17.35
CA LEU A 173 5.26 9.33 -16.26
C LEU A 173 4.16 10.38 -16.42
N ASP A 174 3.95 10.92 -17.63
CA ASP A 174 2.91 11.90 -17.92
C ASP A 174 1.51 11.32 -17.68
N PHE A 175 1.31 10.04 -18.01
CA PHE A 175 0.06 9.34 -17.72
C PHE A 175 -0.20 9.23 -16.22
N TRP A 176 0.82 8.92 -15.41
CA TRP A 176 0.71 8.93 -13.96
C TRP A 176 0.46 10.34 -13.40
N LEU A 177 1.18 11.35 -13.91
CA LEU A 177 1.00 12.76 -13.53
C LEU A 177 -0.44 13.23 -13.72
N GLY A 178 -1.04 12.91 -14.87
CA GLY A 178 -2.42 13.30 -15.19
C GLY A 178 -3.48 12.77 -14.22
N LEU A 179 -3.09 11.90 -13.29
CA LEU A 179 -3.96 11.32 -12.25
C LEU A 179 -3.69 11.83 -10.84
N ASN A 180 -2.65 12.66 -10.65
CA ASN A 180 -2.39 13.25 -9.34
C ASN A 180 -3.40 14.37 -9.04
N GLU A 181 -3.95 14.34 -7.84
CA GLU A 181 -4.69 15.44 -7.24
C GLU A 181 -3.74 16.54 -6.75
N GLU A 182 -4.28 17.72 -6.45
CA GLU A 182 -3.49 18.88 -6.02
C GLU A 182 -2.73 18.62 -4.70
N ASP A 183 -3.29 17.81 -3.81
CA ASP A 183 -2.69 17.45 -2.52
C ASP A 183 -1.60 16.36 -2.63
N GLY A 184 -1.31 15.89 -3.86
CA GLY A 184 -0.30 14.87 -4.14
C GLY A 184 -0.84 13.44 -4.12
N TYR A 185 -2.12 13.24 -3.81
CA TYR A 185 -2.77 11.95 -3.92
C TYR A 185 -2.81 11.45 -5.36
N SER A 186 -2.60 10.14 -5.57
CA SER A 186 -2.80 9.50 -6.87
C SER A 186 -3.66 8.24 -6.68
N PRO A 187 -4.73 8.01 -7.47
CA PRO A 187 -5.54 6.80 -7.39
C PRO A 187 -4.81 5.59 -7.99
N TYR A 188 -5.05 4.36 -7.54
CA TYR A 188 -4.43 3.16 -8.15
C TYR A 188 -4.90 2.84 -9.59
N MET A 189 -6.10 3.29 -9.98
CA MET A 189 -6.68 3.04 -11.30
C MET A 189 -7.66 4.14 -11.70
N GLN A 190 -7.83 4.32 -13.02
CA GLN A 190 -8.70 5.37 -13.58
C GLN A 190 -10.20 5.04 -13.54
N SER A 191 -10.58 3.76 -13.61
CA SER A 191 -11.97 3.36 -13.88
C SER A 191 -12.90 3.52 -12.66
N ASP A 192 -13.97 4.32 -12.83
CA ASP A 192 -15.04 4.54 -11.85
C ASP A 192 -15.90 3.30 -11.54
N LYS A 193 -15.83 2.25 -12.38
CA LYS A 193 -16.76 1.11 -12.31
C LYS A 193 -16.37 0.03 -11.30
N PHE A 194 -15.11 -0.05 -10.93
CA PHE A 194 -14.60 -1.03 -9.98
C PHE A 194 -13.42 -0.39 -9.27
N MET A 195 -13.52 -0.18 -7.95
CA MET A 195 -12.48 0.48 -7.14
C MET A 195 -12.24 1.97 -7.46
N GLY A 196 -13.18 2.64 -8.15
CA GLY A 196 -13.03 3.99 -8.72
C GLY A 196 -12.11 4.90 -7.92
N GLY A 197 -11.01 5.36 -8.51
CA GLY A 197 -10.26 6.58 -8.16
C GLY A 197 -9.82 6.81 -6.70
N LEU A 198 -9.91 5.83 -5.79
CA LEU A 198 -10.09 6.19 -4.37
C LEU A 198 -9.21 5.45 -3.35
N THR A 199 -8.38 4.47 -3.75
CA THR A 199 -7.28 4.00 -2.89
C THR A 199 -5.94 4.17 -3.59
N PRO A 200 -4.94 4.77 -2.94
CA PRO A 200 -3.63 4.97 -3.50
C PRO A 200 -2.78 3.71 -3.40
N TYR A 201 -3.37 2.50 -3.38
CA TYR A 201 -2.69 1.22 -3.21
C TYR A 201 -1.27 1.21 -3.78
N TYR A 202 -0.30 0.82 -2.95
CA TYR A 202 1.13 0.91 -3.28
C TYR A 202 1.57 2.36 -3.57
N PHE A 203 1.15 3.30 -2.72
CA PHE A 203 1.31 4.73 -2.99
C PHE A 203 2.78 5.09 -3.12
N SER A 204 3.59 4.67 -2.15
CA SER A 204 5.03 4.91 -2.17
C SER A 204 5.73 4.24 -3.33
N ARG A 205 5.22 3.12 -3.86
CA ARG A 205 5.82 2.46 -5.02
C ARG A 205 5.77 3.34 -6.25
N ARG A 206 4.66 4.01 -6.51
CA ARG A 206 4.53 4.88 -7.69
C ARG A 206 5.47 6.07 -7.64
N ILE A 207 5.60 6.68 -6.45
CA ILE A 207 6.51 7.78 -6.23
C ILE A 207 7.96 7.28 -6.37
N ALA A 208 8.30 6.14 -5.76
CA ALA A 208 9.62 5.54 -5.84
C ALA A 208 9.99 5.15 -7.28
N PHE A 209 9.09 4.49 -8.01
CA PHE A 209 9.28 4.10 -9.41
C PHE A 209 9.47 5.32 -10.31
N SER A 210 8.69 6.38 -10.11
CA SER A 210 8.81 7.59 -10.91
C SER A 210 10.16 8.28 -10.68
N TRP A 211 10.59 8.43 -9.42
CA TRP A 211 11.95 8.89 -9.10
C TRP A 211 13.04 8.01 -9.73
N TYR A 212 12.88 6.70 -9.62
CA TYR A 212 13.83 5.73 -10.16
C TYR A 212 13.93 5.81 -11.70
N ILE A 213 12.79 5.94 -12.39
CA ILE A 213 12.73 6.10 -13.85
C ILE A 213 13.43 7.38 -14.27
N LEU A 214 13.14 8.52 -13.63
CA LEU A 214 13.81 9.79 -13.93
C LEU A 214 15.33 9.66 -13.79
N GLU A 215 15.80 9.03 -12.71
CA GLU A 215 17.23 8.82 -12.45
C GLU A 215 17.88 7.91 -13.49
N LYS A 216 17.35 6.70 -13.69
CA LYS A 216 17.99 5.71 -14.58
C LYS A 216 17.92 6.10 -16.04
N ALA A 217 16.81 6.69 -16.49
CA ALA A 217 16.68 7.19 -17.86
C ALA A 217 17.32 8.57 -18.08
N LYS A 218 17.86 9.19 -17.02
CA LYS A 218 18.48 10.54 -17.02
C LYS A 218 17.53 11.60 -17.61
N LEU A 219 16.25 11.52 -17.26
CA LEU A 219 15.21 12.46 -17.72
C LEU A 219 15.18 13.69 -16.81
N ARG A 220 15.21 14.89 -17.40
CA ARG A 220 15.12 16.16 -16.67
C ARG A 220 13.70 16.72 -16.75
N ARG A 221 12.91 16.48 -15.71
CA ARG A 221 11.50 16.86 -15.63
C ARG A 221 11.18 17.54 -14.29
N PRO A 222 11.57 18.81 -14.10
CA PRO A 222 11.38 19.52 -12.82
C PRO A 222 9.89 19.62 -12.42
N ASP A 223 9.00 19.67 -13.40
CA ASP A 223 7.54 19.62 -13.21
C ASP A 223 7.09 18.31 -12.54
N ILE A 224 7.70 17.18 -12.91
CA ILE A 224 7.46 15.87 -12.28
C ILE A 224 8.07 15.83 -10.90
N GLU A 225 9.31 16.30 -10.74
CA GLU A 225 10.01 16.30 -9.46
C GLU A 225 9.24 17.07 -8.38
N GLU A 226 8.66 18.23 -8.72
CA GLU A 226 7.83 19.02 -7.81
C GLU A 226 6.56 18.27 -7.39
N LYS A 227 5.90 17.60 -8.34
CA LYS A 227 4.74 16.76 -8.05
C LYS A 227 5.11 15.56 -7.18
N LEU A 228 6.26 14.93 -7.42
CA LEU A 228 6.75 13.84 -6.58
C LEU A 228 7.04 14.28 -5.14
N LEU A 229 7.55 15.49 -4.93
CA LEU A 229 7.70 16.06 -3.58
C LEU A 229 6.34 16.30 -2.91
N THR A 230 5.35 16.77 -3.66
CA THR A 230 3.97 16.95 -3.17
C THR A 230 3.36 15.59 -2.78
N SER A 231 3.51 14.56 -3.61
CA SER A 231 3.09 13.20 -3.29
C SER A 231 3.87 12.60 -2.12
N ALA A 232 5.16 12.89 -1.97
CA ALA A 232 5.94 12.46 -0.80
C ALA A 232 5.43 13.09 0.50
N HIS A 233 4.99 14.35 0.44
CA HIS A 233 4.33 15.01 1.57
C HIS A 233 3.02 14.32 1.91
N PHE A 234 2.19 13.99 0.91
CA PHE A 234 0.98 13.18 1.15
C PHE A 234 1.32 11.82 1.78
N LEU A 235 2.36 11.13 1.29
CA LEU A 235 2.79 9.83 1.82
C LEU A 235 3.17 9.94 3.30
N ALA A 236 3.93 10.98 3.66
CA ALA A 236 4.29 11.20 5.05
C ALA A 236 3.09 11.55 5.93
N ARG A 237 2.06 12.22 5.39
CA ARG A 237 0.78 12.45 6.11
C ARG A 237 -0.02 11.17 6.35
N LEU A 238 0.30 10.06 5.68
CA LEU A 238 -0.30 8.76 5.99
C LEU A 238 0.37 8.09 7.19
N LEU A 239 1.59 8.49 7.58
CA LEU A 239 2.33 7.85 8.67
C LEU A 239 1.84 8.35 10.01
N ARG A 240 1.22 7.48 10.80
CA ARG A 240 0.96 7.74 12.22
C ARG A 240 2.26 8.04 12.99
N PRO A 241 2.19 8.64 14.19
CA PRO A 241 3.38 8.94 14.99
C PRO A 241 4.30 7.73 15.30
N ASP A 242 3.76 6.51 15.27
CA ASP A 242 4.49 5.26 15.46
C ASP A 242 5.13 4.72 14.17
N GLY A 243 4.90 5.35 13.01
CA GLY A 243 5.37 4.93 11.69
C GLY A 243 4.42 3.99 10.95
N VAL A 244 3.29 3.59 11.54
CA VAL A 244 2.29 2.76 10.85
C VAL A 244 1.48 3.63 9.89
N LYS A 245 1.32 3.21 8.65
CA LYS A 245 0.51 3.96 7.67
C LYS A 245 -0.98 3.84 7.92
N GLU A 246 -1.71 4.86 7.51
CA GLU A 246 -3.17 4.90 7.49
C GLU A 246 -3.70 3.89 6.48
N MET A 247 -3.96 2.69 6.98
CA MET A 247 -4.38 1.55 6.20
C MET A 247 -5.71 1.80 5.46
N ARG A 248 -6.55 2.75 5.90
CA ARG A 248 -7.78 3.14 5.17
C ARG A 248 -7.49 3.75 3.80
N LEU A 249 -6.27 4.24 3.58
CA LEU A 249 -5.80 4.78 2.32
C LEU A 249 -4.72 3.88 1.69
N GLU A 250 -3.76 3.37 2.47
CA GLU A 250 -2.55 2.76 1.87
C GLU A 250 -2.74 1.37 1.21
N ALA A 251 -3.72 0.55 1.63
CA ALA A 251 -3.78 -0.86 1.24
C ALA A 251 -5.08 -1.29 0.54
N LYS A 252 -4.98 -2.32 -0.34
CA LYS A 252 -6.14 -3.07 -0.84
C LYS A 252 -6.68 -3.95 0.28
N ARG A 253 -7.64 -3.45 1.06
CA ARG A 253 -8.16 -4.20 2.22
C ARG A 253 -9.02 -5.42 1.93
N TYR A 254 -9.35 -5.70 0.66
CA TYR A 254 -9.85 -7.03 0.30
C TYR A 254 -8.71 -8.07 0.17
N TYR A 255 -7.47 -7.60 0.09
CA TYR A 255 -6.25 -8.39 -0.09
C TYR A 255 -5.38 -8.41 1.18
N PHE A 256 -5.49 -7.38 2.02
CA PHE A 256 -4.74 -7.22 3.27
C PHE A 256 -5.65 -7.39 4.50
N TRP A 257 -5.28 -8.32 5.38
CA TRP A 257 -5.92 -8.59 6.67
C TRP A 257 -4.95 -8.38 7.85
N GLY A 258 -3.70 -8.00 7.55
CA GLY A 258 -2.66 -7.66 8.52
C GLY A 258 -3.02 -6.44 9.38
N GLU A 259 -2.37 -6.37 10.53
CA GLU A 259 -2.54 -5.29 11.52
C GLU A 259 -1.98 -3.95 11.01
N PHE A 260 -1.02 -4.02 10.10
CA PHE A 260 -0.37 -2.89 9.43
C PHE A 260 0.12 -3.36 8.05
N GLU A 261 0.55 -2.43 7.18
CA GLU A 261 1.23 -2.79 5.92
C GLU A 261 2.73 -2.65 6.14
N ALA A 262 3.48 -3.72 5.82
CA ALA A 262 4.95 -3.75 5.92
C ALA A 262 5.65 -3.66 4.56
N ASP A 263 4.95 -4.01 3.49
CA ASP A 263 5.52 -4.28 2.16
C ASP A 263 5.94 -3.02 1.41
N SER A 264 5.41 -1.88 1.81
CA SER A 264 5.65 -0.58 1.19
C SER A 264 6.78 0.20 1.86
N HIS A 265 7.20 -0.18 3.08
CA HIS A 265 8.25 0.55 3.82
C HIS A 265 9.58 0.66 3.06
N PRO A 266 10.09 -0.37 2.35
CA PRO A 266 11.30 -0.21 1.53
C PRO A 266 11.18 0.90 0.48
N PHE A 267 9.97 1.11 -0.07
CA PHE A 267 9.71 2.18 -1.03
C PHE A 267 9.52 3.53 -0.34
N ASP A 268 8.88 3.56 0.84
CA ASP A 268 8.79 4.78 1.66
C ASP A 268 10.19 5.35 1.91
N LEU A 269 11.14 4.49 2.29
CA LEU A 269 12.52 4.87 2.55
C LEU A 269 13.21 5.45 1.31
N TYR A 270 12.93 4.92 0.13
CA TYR A 270 13.43 5.48 -1.14
C TYR A 270 12.79 6.83 -1.47
N VAL A 271 11.49 6.98 -1.27
CA VAL A 271 10.79 8.26 -1.47
C VAL A 271 11.31 9.33 -0.53
N PHE A 272 11.45 9.01 0.75
CA PHE A 272 11.94 9.95 1.75
C PHE A 272 13.42 10.27 1.57
N TYR A 273 14.23 9.31 1.11
CA TYR A 273 15.62 9.59 0.72
C TYR A 273 15.67 10.64 -0.40
N LYS A 274 14.90 10.43 -1.48
CA LYS A 274 14.84 11.39 -2.60
C LYS A 274 14.30 12.75 -2.17
N SER A 275 13.33 12.76 -1.27
CA SER A 275 12.76 13.99 -0.72
C SER A 275 13.76 14.73 0.17
N TYR A 276 14.52 14.01 1.00
CA TYR A 276 15.63 14.56 1.78
C TYR A 276 16.74 15.10 0.85
N GLU A 277 17.09 14.36 -0.20
CA GLU A 277 18.12 14.77 -1.15
C GLU A 277 17.80 16.13 -1.78
N LYS A 278 16.53 16.35 -2.14
CA LYS A 278 16.03 17.58 -2.77
C LYS A 278 15.76 18.72 -1.78
N ALA A 279 15.13 18.43 -0.64
CA ALA A 279 14.66 19.46 0.29
C ALA A 279 15.64 19.76 1.44
N LYS A 280 16.57 18.84 1.74
CA LYS A 280 17.50 18.89 2.88
C LYS A 280 16.81 19.11 4.24
N ASP A 281 15.58 18.62 4.38
CA ASP A 281 14.75 18.74 5.59
C ASP A 281 14.86 17.47 6.45
N GLU A 282 15.22 17.62 7.73
CA GLU A 282 15.34 16.52 8.69
C GLU A 282 14.04 15.76 8.92
N PHE A 283 12.88 16.37 8.63
CA PHE A 283 11.58 15.69 8.69
C PHE A 283 11.60 14.35 7.94
N TRP A 284 12.24 14.30 6.78
CA TRP A 284 12.33 13.08 5.97
C TRP A 284 13.19 11.99 6.60
N LEU A 285 14.21 12.37 7.37
CA LEU A 285 15.03 11.43 8.15
C LEU A 285 14.22 10.85 9.32
N ASP A 286 13.42 11.69 10.00
CA ASP A 286 12.53 11.25 11.08
C ASP A 286 11.45 10.28 10.57
N ALA A 287 10.79 10.62 9.45
CA ALA A 287 9.82 9.76 8.79
C ALA A 287 10.44 8.43 8.35
N SER A 288 11.66 8.46 7.83
CA SER A 288 12.39 7.26 7.42
C SER A 288 12.79 6.38 8.58
N ALA A 289 13.30 6.96 9.67
CA ALA A 289 13.63 6.19 10.87
C ALA A 289 12.39 5.48 11.43
N ALA A 290 11.21 6.10 11.37
CA ALA A 290 9.95 5.49 11.78
C ALA A 290 9.56 4.30 10.86
N SER A 291 9.59 4.48 9.53
CA SER A 291 9.32 3.39 8.57
C SER A 291 10.33 2.26 8.66
N PHE A 292 11.63 2.56 8.84
CA PHE A 292 12.68 1.56 9.01
C PHE A 292 12.47 0.72 10.27
N ARG A 293 12.07 1.35 11.38
CA ARG A 293 11.73 0.63 12.61
C ARG A 293 10.55 -0.32 12.41
N GLN A 294 9.52 0.08 11.66
CA GLN A 294 8.39 -0.81 11.37
C GLN A 294 8.82 -1.98 10.47
N LEU A 295 9.70 -1.73 9.49
CA LEU A 295 10.28 -2.78 8.67
C LEU A 295 11.10 -3.80 9.49
N LEU A 296 11.90 -3.33 10.46
CA LEU A 296 12.63 -4.21 11.38
C LEU A 296 11.69 -5.09 12.21
N LYS A 297 10.57 -4.52 12.70
CA LYS A 297 9.55 -5.27 13.45
C LYS A 297 8.82 -6.31 12.60
N ALA A 298 8.68 -6.04 11.31
CA ALA A 298 8.01 -6.92 10.36
C ALA A 298 8.84 -8.15 9.97
N GLN A 299 10.17 -8.11 10.14
CA GLN A 299 11.04 -9.25 9.83
C GLN A 299 10.94 -10.32 10.93
N ILE A 300 10.53 -11.53 10.53
CA ILE A 300 10.44 -12.68 11.44
C ILE A 300 11.77 -13.46 11.50
N PRO A 301 11.93 -14.43 12.42
CA PRO A 301 13.22 -15.10 12.62
C PRO A 301 13.84 -15.78 11.39
N ASN A 302 13.03 -16.30 10.46
CA ASN A 302 13.51 -16.92 9.22
C ASN A 302 13.92 -15.91 8.11
N GLY A 303 13.80 -14.60 8.38
CA GLY A 303 14.16 -13.53 7.46
C GLY A 303 13.02 -12.98 6.60
N ALA A 304 11.86 -13.62 6.57
CA ALA A 304 10.70 -13.14 5.84
C ALA A 304 10.08 -11.87 6.45
N ILE A 305 9.50 -11.03 5.60
CA ILE A 305 8.72 -9.85 6.01
C ILE A 305 7.23 -10.20 6.13
N ARG A 306 6.61 -9.80 7.25
CA ARG A 306 5.18 -9.98 7.52
C ARG A 306 4.52 -8.71 8.06
N SER A 307 3.31 -8.45 7.57
CA SER A 307 2.41 -7.35 7.96
C SER A 307 1.59 -7.62 9.25
N ARG A 308 2.13 -8.42 10.18
CA ARG A 308 1.43 -8.79 11.42
C ARG A 308 2.38 -9.04 12.58
N THR A 309 1.92 -8.69 13.79
CA THR A 309 2.60 -9.03 15.05
C THR A 309 1.93 -10.19 15.78
N SER A 310 0.61 -10.40 15.62
CA SER A 310 -0.08 -11.53 16.24
C SER A 310 -0.10 -12.81 15.41
N THR A 311 -0.17 -13.96 16.11
CA THR A 311 -0.32 -15.31 15.53
C THR A 311 -1.76 -15.67 15.20
N GLN A 312 -2.72 -14.78 15.49
CA GLN A 312 -4.15 -15.02 15.27
C GLN A 312 -4.51 -14.96 13.78
N GLY A 313 -4.19 -16.02 13.04
CA GLY A 313 -4.96 -16.61 11.93
C GLY A 313 -5.36 -15.79 10.70
N LEU A 314 -5.31 -14.46 10.73
CA LEU A 314 -5.64 -13.59 9.62
C LEU A 314 -4.40 -13.52 8.73
N GLN A 315 -4.52 -14.05 7.51
CA GLN A 315 -3.43 -14.13 6.54
C GLN A 315 -3.68 -13.07 5.46
N ASP A 316 -2.66 -12.27 5.19
CA ASP A 316 -2.64 -11.46 3.98
C ASP A 316 -2.58 -12.36 2.75
N TRP A 317 -3.12 -11.87 1.65
CA TRP A 317 -3.06 -12.59 0.39
C TRP A 317 -1.67 -12.57 -0.26
N GLN A 318 -0.81 -11.61 0.10
CA GLN A 318 0.58 -11.58 -0.36
C GLN A 318 1.42 -12.57 0.45
N CYS A 319 2.08 -13.48 -0.25
CA CYS A 319 2.99 -14.42 0.39
C CYS A 319 4.29 -13.75 0.84
N ASP A 320 4.96 -14.38 1.81
CA ASP A 320 6.22 -13.94 2.42
C ASP A 320 7.33 -13.69 1.36
N THR A 321 7.40 -14.49 0.29
CA THR A 321 8.34 -14.28 -0.83
C THR A 321 8.11 -12.94 -1.52
N MET A 322 6.84 -12.61 -1.78
CA MET A 322 6.48 -11.38 -2.48
C MET A 322 6.79 -10.15 -1.63
N ARG A 323 6.53 -10.22 -0.31
CA ARG A 323 6.84 -9.15 0.65
C ARG A 323 8.33 -8.92 0.80
N THR A 324 9.07 -10.00 1.03
CA THR A 324 10.52 -9.95 1.31
C THR A 324 11.31 -9.45 0.11
N GLY A 325 10.86 -9.75 -1.11
CA GLY A 325 11.45 -9.21 -2.34
C GLY A 325 11.55 -7.68 -2.35
N HIS A 326 10.65 -6.96 -1.68
CA HIS A 326 10.69 -5.50 -1.66
C HIS A 326 11.90 -4.91 -0.91
N LEU A 327 12.58 -5.70 -0.06
CA LEU A 327 13.84 -5.28 0.57
C LEU A 327 14.90 -4.87 -0.45
N ALA A 328 14.83 -5.33 -1.71
CA ALA A 328 15.73 -4.89 -2.77
C ALA A 328 15.79 -3.37 -2.92
N TRP A 329 14.75 -2.63 -2.52
CA TRP A 329 14.73 -1.17 -2.55
C TRP A 329 15.62 -0.52 -1.49
N LEU A 330 15.92 -1.21 -0.38
CA LEU A 330 16.93 -0.77 0.58
C LEU A 330 18.34 -0.80 -0.03
N ALA A 331 18.66 -1.84 -0.81
CA ALA A 331 19.97 -2.00 -1.44
C ALA A 331 20.32 -0.89 -2.45
N ARG A 332 19.33 -0.05 -2.82
CA ARG A 332 19.49 1.09 -3.72
C ARG A 332 19.76 2.42 -2.99
N LEU A 333 19.69 2.43 -1.66
CA LEU A 333 19.90 3.64 -0.85
C LEU A 333 21.38 3.81 -0.52
N PRO A 334 21.90 5.05 -0.40
CA PRO A 334 23.27 5.28 0.02
C PRO A 334 23.52 4.79 1.45
N ASP A 335 24.74 4.31 1.69
CA ASP A 335 25.15 3.76 2.99
C ASP A 335 25.15 4.83 4.08
N GLU A 336 25.49 6.07 3.76
CA GLU A 336 25.43 7.20 4.70
C GLU A 336 24.00 7.45 5.16
N TYR A 337 23.04 7.38 4.23
CA TYR A 337 21.63 7.55 4.54
C TYR A 337 21.09 6.39 5.38
N LEU A 338 21.41 5.15 4.99
CA LEU A 338 21.04 3.95 5.72
C LEU A 338 21.62 3.93 7.15
N SER A 339 22.85 4.40 7.31
CA SER A 339 23.49 4.52 8.62
C SER A 339 22.83 5.60 9.47
N GLU A 340 22.52 6.76 8.89
CA GLU A 340 21.80 7.83 9.58
C GLU A 340 20.44 7.33 10.10
N ILE A 341 19.59 6.77 9.24
CA ILE A 341 18.23 6.37 9.66
C ILE A 341 18.21 5.18 10.63
N SER A 342 19.19 4.28 10.56
CA SER A 342 19.25 3.10 11.44
C SER A 342 19.72 3.45 12.86
N ASN A 343 20.58 4.46 12.99
CA ASN A 343 21.08 4.94 14.28
C ASN A 343 20.24 6.08 14.86
N ARG A 344 19.36 6.69 14.06
CA ARG A 344 18.50 7.79 14.48
C ARG A 344 17.50 7.34 15.55
N LYS A 345 17.48 8.04 16.68
CA LYS A 345 16.45 7.85 17.70
C LYS A 345 15.10 8.28 17.12
N VAL A 346 14.23 7.31 16.83
CA VAL A 346 12.87 7.62 16.33
C VAL A 346 12.15 8.50 17.33
N ARG A 347 11.83 9.71 16.88
CA ARG A 347 10.97 10.67 17.53
C ARG A 347 9.56 10.52 16.94
N PRO A 348 8.48 10.86 17.66
CA PRO A 348 7.18 11.01 17.03
C PRO A 348 7.30 11.93 15.83
N ILE A 349 6.76 11.52 14.68
CA ILE A 349 6.77 12.33 13.46
C ILE A 349 6.02 13.62 13.78
N ARG A 350 6.77 14.74 13.87
CA ARG A 350 6.20 16.06 14.05
C ARG A 350 5.75 16.55 12.68
N THR A 351 4.46 16.84 12.56
CA THR A 351 3.89 17.29 11.30
C THR A 351 4.39 18.71 11.02
N PRO A 352 5.02 18.98 9.85
CA PRO A 352 5.35 20.34 9.46
C PRO A 352 4.12 21.24 9.52
N TYR A 353 4.28 22.50 9.94
CA TYR A 353 3.20 23.49 9.98
C TYR A 353 2.46 23.63 8.63
N ARG A 354 3.12 23.31 7.52
CA ARG A 354 2.51 23.29 6.17
C ARG A 354 1.43 22.21 5.98
N PHE A 355 1.38 21.18 6.82
CA PHE A 355 0.28 20.21 6.87
C PHE A 355 -0.97 20.75 7.56
N ASN A 356 -0.88 21.91 8.23
CA ASN A 356 -2.01 22.54 8.92
C ASN A 356 -2.86 23.46 8.04
N LYS A 357 -2.51 23.66 6.75
CA LYS A 357 -3.38 24.35 5.79
C LYS A 357 -4.45 23.39 5.27
N ALA A 358 -5.26 22.88 6.20
CA ALA A 358 -6.29 21.89 5.91
C ALA A 358 -7.34 22.47 4.95
N SER A 359 -7.49 21.84 3.78
CA SER A 359 -8.60 22.11 2.87
C SER A 359 -9.66 21.02 3.04
N PRO A 360 -10.97 21.35 3.00
CA PRO A 360 -12.02 20.34 2.95
C PRO A 360 -11.87 19.34 1.79
N SER A 361 -11.10 19.68 0.76
CA SER A 361 -10.79 18.79 -0.38
C SER A 361 -9.72 17.73 -0.09
N GLU A 362 -8.90 17.90 0.96
CA GLU A 362 -7.83 16.95 1.28
C GLU A 362 -8.42 15.64 1.79
N ARG A 363 -7.87 14.51 1.33
CA ARG A 363 -8.37 13.17 1.68
C ARG A 363 -8.06 12.73 3.11
N VAL A 364 -6.98 13.25 3.67
CA VAL A 364 -6.54 12.99 5.05
C VAL A 364 -6.13 14.30 5.71
N LEU A 365 -6.76 14.58 6.85
CA LEU A 365 -6.47 15.71 7.72
C LEU A 365 -5.76 15.19 8.97
N LEU A 366 -4.87 16.02 9.52
CA LEU A 366 -4.19 15.73 10.78
C LEU A 366 -4.82 16.60 11.88
N ILE A 367 -5.46 15.97 12.86
CA ILE A 367 -6.14 16.65 13.97
C ILE A 367 -5.28 16.55 15.22
N GLY A 368 -5.08 17.67 15.92
CA GLY A 368 -4.34 17.74 17.17
C GLY A 368 -3.28 18.85 17.12
N ASN A 369 -2.13 18.60 17.73
CA ASN A 369 -0.98 19.51 17.69
C ASN A 369 0.22 18.83 17.02
N ALA A 370 1.33 19.56 16.87
CA ALA A 370 2.53 19.06 16.19
C ALA A 370 3.15 17.81 16.84
N GLU A 371 2.89 17.55 18.12
CA GLU A 371 3.46 16.42 18.86
C GLU A 371 2.50 15.24 19.02
N ARG A 372 1.20 15.52 19.02
CA ARG A 372 0.12 14.57 19.29
C ARG A 372 -1.03 14.85 18.35
N TRP A 373 -1.18 13.95 17.38
CA TRP A 373 -2.16 14.11 16.32
C TRP A 373 -2.73 12.75 15.91
N VAL A 374 -3.89 12.79 15.25
CA VAL A 374 -4.57 11.61 14.68
C VAL A 374 -5.08 11.92 13.27
N HIS A 375 -5.26 10.87 12.45
CA HIS A 375 -5.83 11.03 11.12
C HIS A 375 -7.34 11.24 11.16
N PHE A 376 -7.84 12.14 10.32
CA PHE A 376 -9.24 12.26 9.95
C PHE A 376 -9.37 12.10 8.44
N VAL A 377 -9.97 10.99 8.00
CA VAL A 377 -10.12 10.67 6.58
C VAL A 377 -11.42 11.26 6.07
N THR A 378 -11.36 12.24 5.18
CA THR A 378 -12.54 12.96 4.66
C THR A 378 -13.21 12.19 3.52
N ARG A 379 -12.41 11.44 2.75
CA ARG A 379 -12.84 10.72 1.55
C ARG A 379 -11.99 9.47 1.36
N LYS A 380 -12.64 8.37 0.96
CA LYS A 380 -11.98 7.08 0.74
C LYS A 380 -12.68 6.23 -0.34
N GLY A 381 -12.12 5.07 -0.62
CA GLY A 381 -12.68 4.06 -1.53
C GLY A 381 -14.09 3.54 -1.19
N GLN A 382 -14.88 3.32 -2.26
CA GLN A 382 -16.17 2.61 -2.24
C GLN A 382 -16.06 1.11 -1.96
N ILE A 383 -14.86 0.55 -1.82
CA ILE A 383 -14.67 -0.89 -1.85
C ILE A 383 -15.04 -1.53 -0.52
N ALA A 384 -15.89 -2.53 -0.62
CA ALA A 384 -16.11 -3.53 0.40
C ALA A 384 -14.88 -4.44 0.52
N GLY A 385 -13.89 -4.05 1.33
CA GLY A 385 -12.93 -5.02 1.85
C GLY A 385 -13.66 -6.13 2.62
N TYR A 386 -13.10 -7.35 2.59
CA TYR A 386 -13.62 -8.50 3.35
C TYR A 386 -13.69 -8.22 4.85
N ALA A 387 -12.74 -7.45 5.36
CA ALA A 387 -12.60 -7.15 6.79
C ALA A 387 -13.19 -5.79 7.22
N GLY A 388 -14.02 -5.14 6.39
CA GLY A 388 -14.97 -4.15 6.93
C GLY A 388 -14.41 -2.81 7.43
N GLU A 389 -13.15 -2.46 7.20
CA GLU A 389 -12.65 -1.10 7.51
C GLU A 389 -13.16 -0.08 6.49
N ARG A 390 -14.42 0.28 6.66
CA ARG A 390 -15.22 0.99 5.68
C ARG A 390 -15.47 2.44 6.08
N VAL A 391 -14.65 3.03 6.95
CA VAL A 391 -14.96 4.27 7.68
C VAL A 391 -14.18 5.50 7.20
N SER A 392 -14.91 6.56 6.81
CA SER A 392 -14.39 7.94 6.75
C SER A 392 -14.57 8.60 8.12
N GLY A 393 -13.66 9.47 8.53
CA GLY A 393 -13.68 10.18 9.80
C GLY A 393 -12.44 9.93 10.66
N LEU A 394 -12.57 10.15 11.96
CA LEU A 394 -11.48 10.08 12.94
C LEU A 394 -10.93 8.64 13.08
N ALA A 395 -9.62 8.45 12.92
CA ALA A 395 -8.94 7.25 13.41
C ALA A 395 -8.51 7.48 14.85
N LEU A 396 -8.77 6.49 15.71
CA LEU A 396 -8.21 6.47 17.05
C LEU A 396 -6.80 5.84 17.04
N PRO A 397 -5.94 6.20 18.01
CA PRO A 397 -4.66 5.54 18.23
C PRO A 397 -4.84 4.02 18.42
N SER A 398 -3.86 3.25 17.94
CA SER A 398 -3.82 1.77 17.85
C SER A 398 -4.41 1.02 19.04
N GLY A 399 -5.24 0.02 18.74
CA GLY A 399 -5.76 -0.94 19.72
C GLY A 399 -7.19 -1.41 19.39
N SER A 400 -7.97 -0.58 18.70
CA SER A 400 -9.21 -1.04 18.08
C SER A 400 -8.84 -1.88 16.86
N ASN A 401 -9.00 -3.21 16.95
CA ASN A 401 -9.07 -4.07 15.78
C ASN A 401 -10.20 -3.55 14.88
N ILE A 402 -9.87 -2.70 13.92
CA ILE A 402 -10.87 -2.06 13.05
C ILE A 402 -11.53 -3.14 12.14
N ASN A 403 -10.95 -4.35 12.08
CA ASN A 403 -11.54 -5.55 11.48
C ASN A 403 -12.79 -6.10 12.21
N ASN A 404 -13.23 -5.49 13.31
CA ASN A 404 -14.45 -5.94 13.99
C ASN A 404 -15.63 -5.03 13.70
N LEU A 405 -16.54 -5.56 12.88
CA LEU A 405 -17.94 -5.15 12.74
C LEU A 405 -18.71 -5.14 14.08
N ARG A 406 -18.13 -5.76 15.11
CA ARG A 406 -18.61 -5.82 16.49
C ARG A 406 -17.84 -4.91 17.45
N SER A 407 -16.88 -4.12 16.97
CA SER A 407 -16.13 -3.20 17.81
C SER A 407 -17.03 -2.01 18.18
N PRO A 408 -17.32 -1.79 19.47
CA PRO A 408 -18.04 -0.62 19.92
C PRO A 408 -17.10 0.59 19.88
N CYS A 409 -16.85 1.14 18.69
CA CYS A 409 -16.18 2.43 18.59
C CYS A 409 -17.18 3.52 18.97
N LEU A 410 -16.78 4.40 19.89
CA LEU A 410 -17.60 5.45 20.53
C LEU A 410 -18.23 6.49 19.58
N PHE A 411 -18.05 6.35 18.25
CA PHE A 411 -18.40 7.35 17.24
C PHE A 411 -19.38 6.85 16.16
N HIS A 412 -19.89 5.62 16.28
CA HIS A 412 -20.64 4.98 15.21
C HIS A 412 -22.13 4.87 15.54
N TYR A 413 -22.96 5.35 14.63
CA TYR A 413 -24.42 5.26 14.72
C TYR A 413 -24.92 4.20 13.75
N ARG A 414 -25.80 3.31 14.23
CA ARG A 414 -26.37 2.24 13.41
C ARG A 414 -27.90 2.28 13.43
N SER A 415 -28.49 1.96 12.28
CA SER A 415 -29.93 1.73 12.16
C SER A 415 -30.20 0.49 11.30
N ARG A 416 -31.47 0.04 11.33
CA ARG A 416 -31.90 -1.04 10.45
C ARG A 416 -31.91 -0.57 9.00
N GLY A 417 -31.25 -1.33 8.14
CA GLY A 417 -31.32 -1.17 6.69
C GLY A 417 -32.63 -1.69 6.11
N ASN A 418 -32.88 -1.34 4.84
CA ASN A 418 -33.97 -1.89 4.05
C ASN A 418 -33.42 -2.93 3.07
N PRO A 419 -33.68 -4.24 3.29
CA PRO A 419 -33.09 -5.30 2.47
C PRO A 419 -33.55 -5.24 1.01
N LEU A 420 -34.80 -4.80 0.74
CA LEU A 420 -35.35 -4.70 -0.61
C LEU A 420 -34.64 -3.62 -1.43
N LEU A 421 -34.38 -2.46 -0.81
CA LEU A 421 -33.62 -1.38 -1.46
C LEU A 421 -32.18 -1.81 -1.72
N PHE A 422 -31.53 -2.45 -0.74
CA PHE A 422 -30.17 -2.94 -0.90
C PHE A 422 -30.05 -3.95 -2.05
N PHE A 423 -30.95 -4.95 -2.13
CA PHE A 423 -30.99 -5.90 -3.25
C PHE A 423 -31.16 -5.20 -4.59
N ARG A 424 -32.10 -4.24 -4.70
CA ARG A 424 -32.37 -3.53 -5.96
C ARG A 424 -31.17 -2.72 -6.45
N HIS A 425 -30.43 -2.09 -5.54
CA HIS A 425 -29.34 -1.17 -5.89
C HIS A 425 -27.99 -1.87 -6.00
N ASN A 426 -27.80 -3.01 -5.31
CA ASN A 426 -26.50 -3.67 -5.19
C ASN A 426 -26.46 -5.08 -5.79
N ARG A 427 -27.46 -5.50 -6.58
CA ARG A 427 -27.52 -6.85 -7.17
C ARG A 427 -26.23 -7.25 -7.91
N PRO A 428 -25.62 -6.42 -8.78
CA PRO A 428 -24.37 -6.79 -9.45
C PRO A 428 -23.21 -6.95 -8.46
N ALA A 429 -23.06 -6.01 -7.52
CA ALA A 429 -21.99 -6.05 -6.51
C ALA A 429 -22.14 -7.25 -5.56
N LEU A 430 -23.38 -7.64 -5.22
CA LEU A 430 -23.68 -8.85 -4.47
C LEU A 430 -23.21 -10.10 -5.20
N ILE A 431 -23.57 -10.26 -6.47
CA ILE A 431 -23.16 -11.42 -7.29
C ILE A 431 -21.63 -11.52 -7.33
N GLU A 432 -20.94 -10.40 -7.56
CA GLU A 432 -19.48 -10.37 -7.56
C GLU A 432 -18.90 -10.71 -6.19
N THR A 433 -19.44 -10.16 -5.09
CA THR A 433 -18.99 -10.47 -3.73
C THR A 433 -19.13 -11.96 -3.41
N PHE A 434 -20.25 -12.59 -3.81
CA PHE A 434 -20.46 -14.03 -3.69
C PHE A 434 -19.43 -14.82 -4.49
N LYS A 435 -19.23 -14.46 -5.77
CA LYS A 435 -18.25 -15.12 -6.63
C LYS A 435 -16.86 -15.04 -6.02
N TYR A 436 -16.42 -13.85 -5.58
CA TYR A 436 -15.10 -13.68 -4.98
C TYR A 436 -14.98 -14.44 -3.65
N ALA A 437 -15.95 -14.33 -2.74
CA ALA A 437 -15.87 -15.04 -1.45
C ALA A 437 -15.80 -16.56 -1.63
N LEU A 438 -16.61 -17.12 -2.53
CA LEU A 438 -16.57 -18.56 -2.87
C LEU A 438 -15.26 -18.93 -3.56
N PHE A 439 -14.82 -18.13 -4.54
CA PHE A 439 -13.57 -18.33 -5.26
C PHE A 439 -12.36 -18.35 -4.32
N HIS A 440 -12.27 -17.38 -3.41
CA HIS A 440 -11.17 -17.28 -2.45
C HIS A 440 -11.21 -18.37 -1.39
N SER A 441 -12.42 -18.74 -0.93
CA SER A 441 -12.57 -19.85 0.01
C SER A 441 -12.16 -21.17 -0.63
N TRP A 442 -12.57 -21.39 -1.88
CA TRP A 442 -12.13 -22.53 -2.67
C TRP A 442 -10.61 -22.52 -2.91
N ASP A 443 -10.03 -21.37 -3.20
CA ASP A 443 -8.58 -21.24 -3.43
C ASP A 443 -7.78 -21.57 -2.16
N CYS A 444 -8.19 -21.00 -1.03
CA CYS A 444 -7.61 -21.30 0.27
C CYS A 444 -7.75 -22.78 0.63
N PHE A 445 -8.91 -23.40 0.35
CA PHE A 445 -9.17 -24.79 0.65
C PHE A 445 -8.37 -25.75 -0.24
N MET A 446 -8.48 -25.60 -1.56
CA MET A 446 -7.92 -26.56 -2.52
C MET A 446 -6.45 -26.33 -2.84
N HIS A 447 -6.02 -25.07 -2.90
CA HIS A 447 -4.67 -24.71 -3.39
C HIS A 447 -3.72 -24.39 -2.27
N LYS A 448 -4.14 -23.57 -1.30
CA LYS A 448 -3.31 -23.24 -0.12
C LYS A 448 -3.44 -24.25 1.03
N ARG A 449 -4.36 -25.21 0.91
CA ARG A 449 -4.66 -26.24 1.94
C ARG A 449 -4.93 -25.66 3.34
N HIS A 450 -5.50 -24.45 3.38
CA HIS A 450 -5.67 -23.68 4.61
C HIS A 450 -7.15 -23.61 5.02
N VAL A 451 -7.69 -24.74 5.48
CA VAL A 451 -9.13 -24.95 5.77
C VAL A 451 -9.71 -23.88 6.69
N LYS A 452 -9.01 -23.53 7.78
CA LYS A 452 -9.47 -22.48 8.71
C LYS A 452 -9.64 -21.12 8.05
N LEU A 453 -8.76 -20.78 7.10
CA LEU A 453 -8.81 -19.52 6.37
C LEU A 453 -9.95 -19.53 5.34
N ALA A 454 -10.16 -20.65 4.66
CA ALA A 454 -11.31 -20.83 3.78
C ALA A 454 -12.64 -20.59 4.52
N PHE A 455 -12.79 -21.16 5.73
CA PHE A 455 -13.99 -20.91 6.56
C PHE A 455 -14.07 -19.46 7.05
N ALA A 456 -12.96 -18.84 7.40
CA ALA A 456 -12.95 -17.42 7.77
C ALA A 456 -13.43 -16.53 6.62
N PHE A 457 -12.97 -16.78 5.38
CA PHE A 457 -13.45 -16.05 4.20
C PHE A 457 -14.95 -16.24 3.94
N LEU A 458 -15.49 -17.45 4.11
CA LEU A 458 -16.94 -17.67 4.03
C LEU A 458 -17.68 -16.95 5.15
N LYS A 459 -17.25 -17.13 6.40
CA LYS A 459 -17.93 -16.61 7.60
C LYS A 459 -17.89 -15.09 7.67
N ASP A 460 -16.70 -14.51 7.67
CA ASP A 460 -16.52 -13.07 7.82
C ASP A 460 -16.77 -12.34 6.50
N GLY A 461 -16.34 -12.92 5.38
CA GLY A 461 -16.46 -12.30 4.06
C GLY A 461 -17.84 -12.39 3.44
N LEU A 462 -18.47 -13.56 3.43
CA LEU A 462 -19.80 -13.72 2.82
C LEU A 462 -20.92 -13.41 3.81
N PHE A 463 -21.01 -14.15 4.91
CA PHE A 463 -22.12 -13.98 5.85
C PHE A 463 -22.08 -12.63 6.56
N GLY A 464 -20.88 -12.16 6.93
CA GLY A 464 -20.69 -10.80 7.46
C GLY A 464 -21.15 -9.71 6.48
N TYR A 465 -20.76 -9.82 5.21
CA TYR A 465 -21.19 -8.88 4.17
C TYR A 465 -22.70 -8.88 3.96
N LEU A 466 -23.33 -10.05 3.86
CA LEU A 466 -24.78 -10.16 3.66
C LEU A 466 -25.54 -9.59 4.85
N PHE A 467 -25.17 -9.97 6.07
CA PHE A 467 -25.84 -9.49 7.27
C PHE A 467 -25.81 -7.96 7.35
N ILE A 468 -24.65 -7.35 7.11
CA ILE A 468 -24.54 -5.89 7.18
C ILE A 468 -25.25 -5.23 6.02
N GLY A 469 -25.06 -5.75 4.80
CA GLY A 469 -25.65 -5.18 3.60
C GLY A 469 -27.16 -5.14 3.65
N PHE A 470 -27.79 -6.22 4.11
CA PHE A 470 -29.24 -6.30 4.17
C PHE A 470 -29.84 -5.55 5.35
N PHE A 471 -29.17 -5.56 6.51
CA PHE A 471 -29.83 -5.20 7.76
C PHE A 471 -29.25 -3.99 8.46
N THR A 472 -28.16 -3.38 7.98
CA THR A 472 -27.46 -2.31 8.69
C THR A 472 -27.20 -1.09 7.81
N ARG A 473 -27.61 0.09 8.28
CA ARG A 473 -27.02 1.37 7.86
C ARG A 473 -26.12 1.87 8.97
N SER A 474 -25.02 2.53 8.61
CA SER A 474 -24.02 3.00 9.58
C SER A 474 -23.41 4.32 9.15
N THR A 475 -23.04 5.15 10.12
CA THR A 475 -22.14 6.31 9.90
C THR A 475 -20.71 5.89 9.61
N GLU A 476 -20.44 4.59 9.68
CA GLU A 476 -19.22 3.99 9.19
C GLU A 476 -19.19 3.92 7.67
N PHE A 477 -20.31 3.90 6.94
CA PHE A 477 -20.28 3.66 5.49
C PHE A 477 -20.23 4.88 4.55
N PRO A 478 -20.12 6.15 4.99
CA PRO A 478 -19.98 7.23 4.03
C PRO A 478 -18.62 7.14 3.34
N THR A 479 -18.65 7.19 2.01
CA THR A 479 -17.47 7.25 1.15
C THR A 479 -16.78 8.60 1.18
N GLU A 480 -17.54 9.62 1.59
CA GLU A 480 -17.14 11.02 1.64
C GLU A 480 -17.96 11.72 2.74
N ILE A 481 -17.27 12.51 3.55
CA ILE A 481 -17.85 13.34 4.60
C ILE A 481 -18.59 14.52 3.96
N SER A 482 -19.86 14.72 4.33
CA SER A 482 -20.68 15.81 3.83
C SER A 482 -20.70 17.01 4.79
N GLY A 483 -20.92 18.22 4.27
CA GLY A 483 -20.99 19.44 5.07
C GLY A 483 -19.68 19.79 5.80
N LEU A 484 -18.53 19.30 5.31
CA LEU A 484 -17.23 19.47 5.96
C LEU A 484 -16.80 20.94 5.98
N THR A 485 -16.55 21.45 7.18
CA THR A 485 -15.94 22.74 7.47
C THR A 485 -14.73 22.50 8.34
N VAL A 486 -13.59 23.09 7.98
CA VAL A 486 -12.34 22.97 8.72
C VAL A 486 -11.93 24.36 9.21
N GLY A 487 -11.64 24.48 10.50
CA GLY A 487 -11.06 25.67 11.11
C GLY A 487 -9.70 25.36 11.75
N ALA A 488 -9.12 26.34 12.43
CA ALA A 488 -7.77 26.23 13.01
C ALA A 488 -7.66 25.09 14.05
N ASN A 489 -8.70 24.91 14.84
CA ASN A 489 -8.74 23.93 15.93
C ASN A 489 -10.08 23.19 16.01
N PHE A 490 -10.80 23.15 14.89
CA PHE A 490 -12.06 22.42 14.80
C PHE A 490 -12.32 21.83 13.41
N ILE A 491 -13.08 20.74 13.41
CA ILE A 491 -13.71 20.17 12.22
C ILE A 491 -15.19 20.04 12.52
N ARG A 492 -16.02 20.43 11.56
CA ARG A 492 -17.46 20.27 11.65
C ARG A 492 -17.99 19.63 10.39
N HIS A 493 -18.84 18.63 10.52
CA HIS A 493 -19.41 17.94 9.37
C HIS A 493 -20.76 17.32 9.70
N ASP A 494 -21.49 16.91 8.68
CA ASP A 494 -22.75 16.22 8.85
C ASP A 494 -22.51 14.78 9.29
N LEU A 495 -23.37 14.28 10.18
CA LEU A 495 -23.43 12.87 10.52
C LEU A 495 -24.35 12.20 9.52
N THR A 496 -23.76 11.45 8.59
CA THR A 496 -24.51 10.77 7.53
C THR A 496 -24.60 9.28 7.79
N LEU A 497 -25.83 8.78 7.85
CA LEU A 497 -26.11 7.37 7.86
C LEU A 497 -26.24 6.86 6.43
N SER A 498 -25.44 5.87 6.04
CA SER A 498 -25.58 5.24 4.73
C SER A 498 -25.62 3.72 4.80
N ASP A 499 -26.12 3.10 3.73
CA ASP A 499 -25.91 1.68 3.50
C ASP A 499 -24.45 1.41 3.12
N MET A 500 -24.07 0.14 2.97
CA MET A 500 -22.69 -0.23 2.60
C MET A 500 -22.23 0.32 1.25
N SER A 501 -23.16 0.75 0.39
CA SER A 501 -22.82 1.34 -0.91
C SER A 501 -22.36 2.80 -0.79
N GLY A 502 -22.67 3.45 0.33
CA GLY A 502 -22.43 4.89 0.52
C GLY A 502 -23.37 5.80 -0.27
N ASN A 503 -24.26 5.26 -1.10
CA ASN A 503 -25.14 6.05 -1.98
C ASN A 503 -26.43 6.51 -1.27
N GLN A 504 -26.98 5.71 -0.35
CA GLN A 504 -28.21 6.06 0.36
C GLN A 504 -27.92 6.83 1.65
N LYS A 505 -27.66 8.12 1.50
CA LYS A 505 -27.26 9.02 2.58
C LYS A 505 -28.49 9.65 3.26
N GLU A 506 -28.52 9.61 4.59
CA GLU A 506 -29.45 10.37 5.42
C GLU A 506 -28.64 11.16 6.43
N ILE A 507 -28.85 12.48 6.49
CA ILE A 507 -28.24 13.32 7.51
C ILE A 507 -29.04 13.14 8.80
N ILE A 508 -28.40 12.59 9.82
CA ILE A 508 -29.01 12.32 11.13
C ILE A 508 -28.59 13.33 12.19
N GLY A 509 -27.74 14.30 11.83
CA GLY A 509 -27.21 15.26 12.76
C GLY A 509 -25.92 15.92 12.26
N ARG A 510 -25.20 16.54 13.20
CA ARG A 510 -23.93 17.22 12.95
C ARG A 510 -22.91 16.82 14.00
N ARG A 511 -21.67 16.61 13.58
CA ARG A 511 -20.51 16.38 14.44
C ARG A 511 -19.62 17.61 14.44
N GLU A 512 -19.18 17.99 15.62
CA GLU A 512 -18.15 18.99 15.85
C GLU A 512 -17.01 18.33 16.63
N ILE A 513 -15.80 18.38 16.08
CA ILE A 513 -14.57 17.88 16.67
C ILE A 513 -13.72 19.11 16.96
N LEU A 514 -13.40 19.32 18.22
CA LEU A 514 -12.59 20.42 18.73
C LEU A 514 -11.30 19.84 19.28
N TRP A 515 -10.19 20.56 19.15
CA TRP A 515 -8.96 20.21 19.85
C TRP A 515 -8.26 21.42 20.43
N ASP A 516 -7.46 21.20 21.46
CA ASP A 516 -6.68 22.25 22.12
C ASP A 516 -5.17 22.02 22.00
N GLU A 517 -4.40 22.98 22.51
CA GLU A 517 -2.93 22.93 22.53
C GLU A 517 -2.40 21.75 23.37
N LYS A 518 -3.21 21.25 24.32
CA LYS A 518 -2.88 20.10 25.18
C LYS A 518 -3.22 18.76 24.53
N ALA A 519 -3.62 18.77 23.26
CA ALA A 519 -4.02 17.59 22.49
C ALA A 519 -5.25 16.88 23.10
N VAL A 520 -6.13 17.62 23.77
CA VAL A 520 -7.45 17.14 24.15
C VAL A 520 -8.35 17.23 22.92
N ILE A 521 -9.03 16.15 22.56
CA ILE A 521 -10.08 16.15 21.54
C ILE A 521 -11.44 16.12 22.23
N SER A 522 -12.29 17.10 21.96
CA SER A 522 -13.70 17.11 22.34
C SER A 522 -14.58 16.87 21.12
N ILE A 523 -15.54 15.97 21.23
CA ILE A 523 -16.46 15.60 20.16
C ILE A 523 -17.87 15.83 20.64
N LYS A 524 -18.61 16.65 19.89
CA LYS A 524 -19.99 17.00 20.13
C LYS A 524 -20.84 16.59 18.93
N ASP A 525 -21.73 15.64 19.17
CA ASP A 525 -22.70 15.19 18.20
C ASP A 525 -24.07 15.75 18.55
N THR A 526 -24.69 16.46 17.61
CA THR A 526 -26.07 16.95 17.70
C THR A 526 -26.91 16.12 16.76
N LEU A 527 -27.73 15.23 17.30
CA LEU A 527 -28.56 14.30 16.53
C LEU A 527 -29.98 14.84 16.42
N THR A 528 -30.52 14.77 15.21
CA THR A 528 -31.93 15.05 14.91
C THR A 528 -32.47 13.83 14.18
N VAL A 529 -33.02 12.88 14.92
CA VAL A 529 -33.47 11.61 14.36
C VAL A 529 -34.97 11.44 14.40
N SER A 530 -35.54 11.30 13.20
CA SER A 530 -36.94 10.91 12.97
C SER A 530 -37.15 9.42 13.23
N THR A 531 -36.10 8.60 13.07
CA THR A 531 -36.12 7.14 13.23
C THR A 531 -35.26 6.70 14.41
N PRO A 532 -35.68 5.72 15.23
CA PRO A 532 -34.89 5.27 16.37
C PRO A 532 -33.52 4.75 15.95
N LEU A 533 -32.45 5.26 16.58
CA LEU A 533 -31.08 4.80 16.36
C LEU A 533 -30.58 3.93 17.49
N ASN A 534 -29.74 2.95 17.18
CA ASN A 534 -28.98 2.20 18.18
C ASN A 534 -27.58 2.81 18.28
N LEU A 535 -27.29 3.43 19.42
CA LEU A 535 -25.94 3.79 19.82
C LEU A 535 -25.23 2.54 20.30
N THR A 536 -24.04 2.28 19.79
CA THR A 536 -23.19 1.24 20.35
C THR A 536 -22.06 1.94 21.12
N HIS A 537 -22.04 1.77 22.44
CA HIS A 537 -20.97 2.23 23.34
C HIS A 537 -20.08 1.05 23.72
N GLN A 538 -18.89 1.31 24.26
CA GLN A 538 -17.97 0.27 24.74
C GLN A 538 -18.66 -0.75 25.66
N ASP A 539 -19.67 -0.31 26.42
CA ASP A 539 -20.37 -1.11 27.44
C ASP A 539 -21.78 -1.59 27.03
N GLY A 540 -22.25 -1.36 25.79
CA GLY A 540 -23.56 -1.85 25.35
C GLY A 540 -24.27 -1.04 24.26
N VAL A 541 -25.55 -1.34 24.04
CA VAL A 541 -26.39 -0.67 23.02
C VAL A 541 -27.45 0.21 23.68
N THR A 542 -27.48 1.51 23.38
CA THR A 542 -28.49 2.46 23.85
C THR A 542 -29.36 2.94 22.69
N ARG A 543 -30.69 2.82 22.82
CA ARG A 543 -31.62 3.32 21.79
C ARG A 543 -31.87 4.82 21.97
N VAL A 544 -31.79 5.59 20.89
CA VAL A 544 -32.05 7.04 20.88
C VAL A 544 -33.30 7.33 20.06
N HIS A 545 -34.17 8.16 20.62
CA HIS A 545 -35.39 8.66 20.00
C HIS A 545 -35.44 10.18 20.19
N GLY A 546 -35.68 10.93 19.11
CA GLY A 546 -35.78 12.39 19.15
C GLY A 546 -34.42 13.12 19.19
N PRO A 547 -34.46 14.46 19.31
CA PRO A 547 -33.24 15.27 19.32
C PRO A 547 -32.39 14.94 20.56
N LYS A 548 -31.09 14.70 20.35
CA LYS A 548 -30.17 14.35 21.43
C LYS A 548 -28.81 14.99 21.17
N VAL A 549 -28.24 15.59 22.21
CA VAL A 549 -26.85 16.05 22.20
C VAL A 549 -26.01 15.02 22.95
N ILE A 550 -24.95 14.54 22.29
CA ILE A 550 -23.97 13.63 22.87
C ILE A 550 -22.63 14.35 22.87
N GLN A 551 -21.97 14.40 24.02
CA GLN A 551 -20.65 15.00 24.17
C GLN A 551 -19.68 13.98 24.75
N LEU A 552 -18.52 13.91 24.13
CA LEU A 552 -17.44 13.00 24.50
C LEU A 552 -16.14 13.78 24.49
N THR A 553 -15.25 13.54 25.45
CA THR A 553 -13.94 14.20 25.54
C THR A 553 -12.86 13.16 25.75
N TYR A 554 -11.75 13.30 25.02
CA TYR A 554 -10.65 12.35 24.96
C TYR A 554 -9.31 13.07 25.04
N LEU A 555 -8.30 12.39 25.57
CA LEU A 555 -6.92 12.82 25.51
C LEU A 555 -6.21 12.06 24.39
N LEU A 556 -5.50 12.75 23.50
CA LEU A 556 -4.66 12.09 22.51
C LEU A 556 -3.46 11.42 23.20
N GLY A 557 -3.35 10.10 23.05
CA GLY A 557 -2.20 9.31 23.50
C GLY A 557 -2.33 8.69 24.91
N GLY A 558 -3.54 8.39 25.38
CA GLY A 558 -3.81 7.57 26.57
C GLY A 558 -3.91 6.08 26.26
#